data_AF-A0A9D6V191-F1
#
_entry.id   AF-A0A9D6V191-F1
#
_cell.length_a   1.000
_cell.length_b   1.000
_cell.length_c   1.000
_cell.angle_alpha   90.00
_cell.angle_beta   90.00
_cell.angle_gamma   90.00
#
_symmetry.space_group_name_H-M   'P 1'
#
loop_
_entity.id
_entity.type
_entity.pdbx_description
1 polymer ?
#
loop_
_entity_poly.entity_id
_entity_poly.type
_entity_poly.pdbx_seq_one_letter_code
_entity_poly.pdbx_strand_id
1 'polypeptide(L)'
;MKNRLLILKFSPLSVFILILILPIIAGAQTNGLVNCGTDTQMCTLSNFIDLLVNVVRFIVFNLGVPIAIVSIMWVGIRMVLARGDEPKYRAALKSLQNVLTGFGVIIICGLIVLAFLKLLKVKEDFILPQIRSGRGIQ
;
A
#
# COMPACT_ATOMS: atom_id res chain seq x y z
N MET A 1 14.12 31.20 18.07
CA MET A 1 13.60 30.02 18.79
C MET A 1 12.18 29.64 18.31
N LYS A 2 12.00 29.19 17.06
CA LYS A 2 10.67 28.94 16.45
C LYS A 2 10.44 27.47 16.03
N ASN A 3 11.31 26.55 16.47
CA ASN A 3 11.30 25.14 16.03
C ASN A 3 10.85 24.14 17.11
N ARG A 4 10.63 24.54 18.37
CA ARG A 4 10.23 23.61 19.45
C ARG A 4 8.72 23.42 19.62
N LEU A 5 7.89 24.14 18.85
CA LEU A 5 6.43 24.04 18.91
C LEU A 5 5.84 23.04 17.90
N LEU A 6 6.60 22.63 16.88
CA LEU A 6 6.17 21.59 15.92
C LEU A 6 6.25 20.18 16.51
N ILE A 7 7.22 19.92 17.38
CA ILE A 7 7.49 18.58 17.93
C ILE A 7 6.46 18.19 19.02
N LEU A 8 5.96 19.17 19.78
CA LEU A 8 5.00 18.95 20.87
C LEU A 8 3.56 18.65 20.39
N LYS A 9 3.17 19.11 19.20
CA LYS A 9 1.88 18.74 18.56
C LYS A 9 1.94 17.43 17.77
N PHE A 10 3.13 16.93 17.47
CA PHE A 10 3.35 15.69 16.71
C PHE A 10 3.31 14.41 17.57
N SER A 11 3.28 14.54 18.90
CA SER A 11 3.38 13.44 19.86
C SER A 11 2.29 12.35 19.71
N PRO A 12 0.98 12.66 19.59
CA PRO A 12 -0.02 11.60 19.42
C PRO A 12 -0.10 11.06 17.98
N LEU A 13 0.17 11.91 16.96
CA LEU A 13 0.05 11.53 15.54
C LEU A 13 1.19 10.58 15.11
N SER A 14 2.40 10.82 15.60
CA SER A 14 3.57 9.96 15.32
C SER A 14 3.41 8.57 15.97
N VAL A 15 2.90 8.53 17.20
CA VAL A 15 2.64 7.27 17.92
C VAL A 15 1.49 6.49 17.29
N PHE A 16 0.43 7.17 16.85
CA PHE A 16 -0.68 6.53 16.13
C PHE A 16 -0.24 5.94 14.79
N ILE A 17 0.61 6.65 14.05
CA ILE A 17 1.22 6.14 12.81
C ILE A 17 2.09 4.91 13.11
N LEU A 18 2.92 4.95 14.16
CA LEU A 18 3.76 3.81 14.54
C LEU A 18 2.93 2.57 14.94
N ILE A 19 1.83 2.77 15.68
CA ILE A 19 0.90 1.72 16.08
C ILE A 19 0.16 1.11 14.87
N LEU A 20 -0.16 1.92 13.88
CA LEU A 20 -0.81 1.47 12.65
C LEU A 20 0.14 0.69 11.73
N ILE A 21 1.46 0.89 11.87
CA ILE A 21 2.50 0.19 11.10
C ILE A 21 2.88 -1.17 11.74
N LEU A 22 2.72 -1.34 13.06
CA LEU A 22 3.02 -2.61 13.76
C LEU A 22 2.41 -3.88 13.11
N PRO A 23 1.11 -3.93 12.74
CA PRO A 23 0.53 -5.11 12.10
C PRO A 23 1.09 -5.35 10.68
N ILE A 24 1.58 -4.30 10.01
CA ILE A 24 2.17 -4.39 8.66
C ILE A 24 3.49 -5.19 8.71
N ILE A 25 4.27 -5.02 9.78
CA ILE A 25 5.55 -5.72 9.98
C ILE A 25 5.32 -7.16 10.44
N ALA A 26 4.37 -7.38 11.35
CA ALA A 26 4.03 -8.72 11.84
C ALA A 26 3.45 -9.62 10.73
N GLY A 27 2.67 -9.05 9.80
CA GLY A 27 2.12 -9.78 8.65
C GLY A 27 3.16 -10.22 7.61
N ALA A 28 4.42 -9.80 7.70
CA ALA A 28 5.48 -10.22 6.79
C ALA A 28 6.00 -11.65 7.06
N GLN A 29 5.64 -12.26 8.20
CA GLN A 29 6.24 -13.51 8.69
C GLN A 29 5.38 -14.77 8.46
N THR A 30 4.05 -14.65 8.31
CA THR A 30 3.16 -15.83 8.28
C THR A 30 2.99 -16.47 6.89
N ASN A 31 3.39 -15.77 5.82
CA ASN A 31 3.50 -16.25 4.44
C ASN A 31 4.60 -15.44 3.74
N GLY A 32 5.84 -15.60 4.21
CA GLY A 32 6.99 -14.76 3.92
C GLY A 32 7.01 -14.08 2.54
N LEU A 33 7.46 -12.82 2.52
CA LEU A 33 7.79 -12.13 1.27
C LEU A 33 8.73 -12.99 0.39
N VAL A 34 9.50 -13.86 1.04
CA VAL A 34 10.28 -14.96 0.47
C VAL A 34 9.69 -16.29 0.96
N ASN A 35 9.22 -17.14 0.03
CA ASN A 35 8.61 -18.45 0.32
C ASN A 35 9.52 -19.64 -0.04
N CYS A 36 10.83 -19.44 -0.17
CA CYS A 36 11.79 -20.51 -0.45
C CYS A 36 13.13 -20.29 0.27
N GLY A 37 13.91 -21.35 0.47
CA GLY A 37 15.19 -21.27 1.20
C GLY A 37 15.15 -21.76 2.66
N THR A 38 14.06 -22.43 3.07
CA THR A 38 14.04 -23.27 4.28
C THR A 38 14.51 -24.69 3.95
N ASP A 39 15.02 -25.43 4.93
CA ASP A 39 15.69 -26.75 4.79
C ASP A 39 14.95 -27.80 3.93
N THR A 40 13.66 -27.60 3.63
CA THR A 40 12.81 -28.53 2.87
C THR A 40 12.40 -28.05 1.46
N GLN A 41 12.71 -26.82 1.04
CA GLN A 41 12.32 -26.30 -0.28
C GLN A 41 13.45 -25.50 -0.98
N MET A 42 14.11 -26.17 -1.93
CA MET A 42 15.06 -25.53 -2.86
C MET A 42 14.33 -24.54 -3.78
N CYS A 43 14.86 -23.32 -3.91
CA CYS A 43 14.26 -22.29 -4.76
C CYS A 43 14.32 -22.71 -6.25
N THR A 44 13.15 -22.94 -6.85
CA THR A 44 12.99 -23.11 -8.30
C THR A 44 12.60 -21.77 -8.93
N LEU A 45 12.78 -21.60 -10.25
CA LEU A 45 12.37 -20.41 -10.99
C LEU A 45 10.91 -19.99 -10.73
N SER A 46 10.00 -20.95 -10.47
CA SER A 46 8.61 -20.66 -10.08
C SER A 46 8.51 -19.83 -8.79
N ASN A 47 9.32 -20.17 -7.78
CA ASN A 47 9.29 -19.49 -6.48
C ASN A 47 9.80 -18.05 -6.57
N PHE A 48 10.65 -17.74 -7.55
CA PHE A 48 11.09 -16.38 -7.82
C PHE A 48 9.97 -15.50 -8.37
N ILE A 49 9.09 -16.07 -9.20
CA ILE A 49 7.91 -15.37 -9.72
C ILE A 49 6.88 -15.16 -8.61
N ASP A 50 6.72 -16.13 -7.71
CA ASP A 50 5.88 -16.00 -6.52
C ASP A 50 6.36 -14.90 -5.58
N LEU A 51 7.68 -14.75 -5.42
CA LEU A 51 8.29 -13.67 -4.65
C LEU A 51 7.92 -12.30 -5.25
N LEU A 52 8.05 -12.12 -6.56
CA LEU A 52 7.67 -10.87 -7.22
C LEU A 52 6.19 -10.53 -7.01
N VAL A 53 5.30 -11.52 -7.16
CA VAL A 53 3.85 -11.35 -6.95
C VAL A 53 3.56 -10.99 -5.49
N ASN A 54 4.21 -11.64 -4.53
CA ASN A 54 4.07 -11.33 -3.10
C ASN A 54 4.59 -9.94 -2.76
N VAL A 55 5.74 -9.52 -3.32
CA VAL A 55 6.30 -8.18 -3.13
C VAL A 55 5.35 -7.10 -3.63
N VAL A 56 4.83 -7.25 -4.85
CA VAL A 56 3.87 -6.27 -5.39
C VAL A 56 2.60 -6.25 -4.53
N ARG A 57 2.15 -7.41 -4.02
CA ARG A 57 0.92 -7.50 -3.20
C ARG A 57 1.13 -6.79 -1.87
N PHE A 58 2.28 -7.02 -1.26
CA PHE A 58 2.66 -6.36 -0.02
C PHE A 58 2.76 -4.84 -0.20
N ILE A 59 3.42 -4.36 -1.25
CA ILE A 59 3.55 -2.92 -1.51
C ILE A 59 2.19 -2.28 -1.76
N VAL A 60 1.30 -2.90 -2.54
CA VAL A 60 -0.01 -2.34 -2.88
C VAL A 60 -0.97 -2.41 -1.68
N PHE A 61 -1.17 -3.60 -1.12
CA PHE A 61 -2.22 -3.85 -0.12
C PHE A 61 -1.77 -3.60 1.32
N ASN A 62 -0.54 -3.95 1.67
CA ASN A 62 -0.05 -3.81 3.05
C ASN A 62 0.55 -2.42 3.31
N LEU A 63 1.07 -1.72 2.29
CA LEU A 63 1.64 -0.37 2.43
C LEU A 63 0.80 0.70 1.72
N GLY A 64 0.45 0.50 0.45
CA GLY A 64 -0.22 1.50 -0.37
C GLY A 64 -1.59 1.90 0.17
N VAL A 65 -2.44 0.93 0.48
CA VAL A 65 -3.79 1.16 1.02
C VAL A 65 -3.78 1.95 2.35
N PRO A 66 -3.04 1.54 3.40
CA PRO A 66 -3.06 2.29 4.66
C PRO A 66 -2.48 3.71 4.52
N ILE A 67 -1.42 3.90 3.72
CA ILE A 67 -0.86 5.23 3.46
C ILE A 67 -1.88 6.12 2.72
N ALA A 68 -2.61 5.56 1.75
CA ALA A 68 -3.67 6.26 1.03
C ALA A 68 -4.79 6.69 1.99
N ILE A 69 -5.23 5.80 2.89
CA ILE A 69 -6.27 6.12 3.89
C ILE A 69 -5.83 7.29 4.79
N VAL A 70 -4.62 7.23 5.35
CA VAL A 70 -4.10 8.29 6.24
C VAL A 70 -3.96 9.62 5.52
N SER A 71 -3.46 9.62 4.28
CA SER A 71 -3.29 10.84 3.49
C SER A 71 -4.63 11.47 3.11
N ILE A 72 -5.62 10.66 2.69
CA ILE A 72 -6.98 11.14 2.40
C ILE A 72 -7.63 11.72 3.66
N MET A 73 -7.52 11.02 4.79
CA MET A 73 -8.05 11.48 6.08
C MET A 73 -7.43 12.83 6.49
N TRP A 74 -6.11 12.99 6.33
CA TRP A 74 -5.41 14.22 6.65
C TRP A 74 -5.84 15.40 5.76
N VAL A 75 -5.99 15.18 4.46
CA VAL A 75 -6.46 16.23 3.54
C VAL A 75 -7.93 16.56 3.80
N GLY A 76 -8.76 15.56 4.12
CA GLY A 76 -10.16 15.76 4.51
C GLY A 76 -10.31 16.68 5.71
N ILE A 77 -9.52 16.47 6.76
CA ILE A 77 -9.52 17.34 7.95
C ILE A 77 -9.12 18.77 7.58
N ARG A 78 -8.09 18.95 6.76
CA ARG A 78 -7.66 20.29 6.30
C ARG A 78 -8.71 21.00 5.46
N MET A 79 -9.49 20.26 4.68
CA MET A 79 -10.57 20.80 3.88
C MET A 79 -11.72 21.33 4.75
N VAL A 80 -12.11 20.58 5.79
CA VAL A 80 -13.15 21.00 6.76
C VAL A 80 -12.70 22.20 7.59
N LEU A 81 -11.42 22.25 7.96
CA LEU A 81 -10.84 23.35 8.74
C LEU A 81 -10.62 24.64 7.93
N ALA A 82 -10.66 24.59 6.60
CA ALA A 82 -10.43 25.76 5.75
C ALA A 82 -11.53 26.83 5.83
N ARG A 83 -12.73 26.52 6.37
CA ARG A 83 -13.84 27.43 6.73
C ARG A 83 -13.84 28.77 5.97
N GLY A 84 -14.17 28.75 4.67
CA GLY A 84 -14.37 29.95 3.85
C GLY A 84 -13.10 30.60 3.27
N ASP A 85 -11.91 30.05 3.56
CA ASP A 85 -10.63 30.53 3.04
C ASP A 85 -10.32 29.85 1.70
N GLU A 86 -10.75 30.47 0.59
CA GLU A 86 -10.52 30.07 -0.82
C GLU A 86 -9.11 29.51 -1.09
N PRO A 87 -8.01 30.19 -0.71
CA PRO A 87 -6.66 29.69 -1.01
C PRO A 87 -6.33 28.38 -0.27
N LYS A 88 -6.81 28.21 0.97
CA LYS A 88 -6.56 26.98 1.75
C LYS A 88 -7.37 25.80 1.21
N TYR A 89 -8.59 26.06 0.74
CA TYR A 89 -9.42 25.05 0.11
C TYR A 89 -8.82 24.56 -1.22
N ARG A 90 -8.36 25.48 -2.08
CA ARG A 90 -7.68 25.11 -3.34
C ARG A 90 -6.37 24.34 -3.10
N ALA A 91 -5.61 24.70 -2.08
CA ALA A 91 -4.40 23.96 -1.70
C ALA A 91 -4.71 22.53 -1.21
N ALA A 92 -5.79 22.34 -0.46
CA ALA A 92 -6.24 21.02 -0.04
C ALA A 92 -6.70 20.16 -1.24
N LEU A 93 -7.46 20.73 -2.18
CA LEU A 93 -7.86 20.04 -3.41
C LEU A 93 -6.66 19.60 -4.25
N LYS A 94 -5.66 20.46 -4.40
CA LYS A 94 -4.41 20.11 -5.10
C LYS A 94 -3.67 18.95 -4.42
N SER A 95 -3.67 18.94 -3.08
CA SER A 95 -3.08 17.83 -2.30
C SER A 95 -3.85 16.53 -2.49
N LEU A 96 -5.19 16.58 -2.55
CA LEU A 96 -6.03 15.43 -2.85
C LEU A 96 -5.77 14.87 -4.25
N GLN A 97 -5.67 15.73 -5.26
CA GLN A 97 -5.33 15.33 -6.63
C GLN A 97 -3.96 14.64 -6.69
N ASN A 98 -2.96 15.15 -5.97
CA ASN A 98 -1.65 14.51 -5.90
C ASN A 98 -1.71 13.12 -5.28
N VAL A 99 -2.47 12.95 -4.19
CA VAL A 99 -2.68 11.64 -3.54
C VAL A 99 -3.39 10.67 -4.50
N LEU A 100 -4.42 11.14 -5.19
CA LEU A 100 -5.20 10.33 -6.13
C LEU A 100 -4.36 9.87 -7.32
N THR A 101 -3.55 10.77 -7.88
CA THR A 101 -2.60 10.43 -8.96
C THR A 101 -1.54 9.45 -8.48
N GLY A 102 -1.00 9.63 -7.27
CA GLY A 102 -0.03 8.68 -6.68
C GLY A 102 -0.62 7.29 -6.50
N PHE A 103 -1.85 7.19 -5.98
CA PHE A 103 -2.54 5.92 -5.83
C PHE A 103 -2.85 5.27 -7.19
N GLY A 104 -3.26 6.06 -8.19
CA GLY A 104 -3.46 5.60 -9.56
C GLY A 104 -2.19 5.00 -10.16
N VAL A 105 -1.03 5.65 -9.97
CA VAL A 105 0.26 5.13 -10.44
C VAL A 105 0.61 3.78 -9.79
N ILE A 106 0.36 3.60 -8.49
CA ILE A 106 0.61 2.33 -7.80
C ILE A 106 -0.21 1.19 -8.43
N ILE A 107 -1.50 1.44 -8.71
CA ILE A 107 -2.37 0.45 -9.35
C ILE A 107 -1.88 0.12 -10.77
N ILE A 108 -1.56 1.15 -11.56
CA ILE A 108 -1.08 0.98 -12.94
C ILE A 108 0.23 0.19 -12.95
N CYS A 109 1.15 0.48 -12.04
CA CYS A 109 2.43 -0.21 -11.95
C CYS A 109 2.24 -1.70 -11.62
N GLY A 110 1.34 -2.02 -10.67
CA GLY A 110 0.96 -3.40 -10.38
C GLY A 110 0.35 -4.12 -11.60
N LEU A 111 -0.48 -3.41 -12.36
CA LEU A 111 -1.11 -3.93 -13.58
C LEU A 111 -0.10 -4.19 -14.70
N ILE A 112 0.91 -3.33 -14.84
CA ILE A 112 2.00 -3.51 -15.81
C ILE A 112 2.81 -4.77 -15.49
N VAL A 113 3.23 -4.96 -14.23
CA VAL A 113 3.99 -6.15 -13.83
C VAL A 113 3.21 -7.43 -14.19
N LEU A 114 1.89 -7.41 -14.01
CA LEU A 114 1.03 -8.54 -14.37
C LEU A 114 0.90 -8.76 -15.85
N ALA A 115 0.78 -7.68 -16.62
CA ALA A 115 0.77 -7.78 -18.08
C ALA A 115 2.06 -8.44 -18.59
N PHE A 116 3.21 -8.07 -18.02
CA PHE A 116 4.49 -8.71 -18.31
C PHE A 116 4.53 -10.19 -17.89
N LEU A 117 4.05 -10.53 -16.70
CA LEU A 117 4.01 -11.93 -16.23
C LEU A 117 3.06 -12.81 -17.05
N LYS A 118 1.93 -12.26 -17.52
CA LYS A 118 1.00 -12.91 -18.45
C LYS A 118 1.63 -13.14 -19.82
N LEU A 119 2.37 -12.16 -20.35
CA LEU A 119 3.10 -12.31 -21.61
C LEU A 119 4.11 -13.45 -21.55
N LEU A 120 4.73 -13.67 -20.39
CA LEU A 120 5.67 -14.75 -20.17
C LEU A 120 5.00 -16.11 -19.88
N LYS A 121 3.65 -16.18 -19.81
CA LYS A 121 2.87 -17.40 -19.52
C LYS A 121 3.24 -18.10 -18.20
N VAL A 122 3.90 -17.40 -17.26
CA VAL A 122 4.43 -18.02 -16.04
C VAL A 122 3.45 -17.96 -14.86
N LYS A 123 2.58 -16.93 -14.77
CA LYS A 123 1.58 -16.84 -13.69
C LYS A 123 0.46 -15.83 -13.97
N GLU A 124 -0.78 -16.19 -13.62
CA GLU A 124 -2.01 -15.43 -13.95
C GLU A 124 -2.62 -14.64 -12.78
N ASP A 125 -2.07 -14.74 -11.55
CA ASP A 125 -2.87 -14.47 -10.35
C ASP A 125 -2.31 -13.32 -9.49
N PHE A 126 -2.93 -12.14 -9.57
CA PHE A 126 -2.70 -11.08 -8.58
C PHE A 126 -3.96 -10.34 -8.15
N ILE A 127 -4.94 -10.15 -9.04
CA ILE A 127 -6.05 -9.22 -8.74
C ILE A 127 -7.23 -9.87 -8.00
N LEU A 128 -7.38 -11.20 -7.95
CA LEU A 128 -8.58 -11.81 -7.35
C LEU A 128 -8.32 -13.04 -6.44
N PRO A 129 -7.70 -12.89 -5.25
CA PRO A 129 -7.87 -13.92 -4.23
C PRO A 129 -9.35 -13.99 -3.76
N GLN A 130 -10.06 -12.85 -3.73
CA GLN A 130 -11.42 -12.77 -3.17
C GLN A 130 -12.56 -13.19 -4.12
N ILE A 131 -12.32 -13.34 -5.43
CA ILE A 131 -13.35 -13.82 -6.40
C ILE A 131 -13.07 -15.26 -6.87
N ARG A 132 -11.83 -15.76 -6.76
CA ARG A 132 -11.50 -17.14 -7.16
C ARG A 132 -11.74 -18.17 -6.06
N SER A 133 -11.78 -17.74 -4.79
CA SER A 133 -12.21 -18.55 -3.63
C SER A 133 -13.73 -18.81 -3.61
N GLY A 134 -14.38 -18.86 -4.78
CA GLY A 134 -15.76 -19.23 -4.99
C GLY A 134 -15.97 -20.10 -6.24
N ARG A 135 -14.90 -20.54 -6.92
CA ARG A 135 -14.99 -21.48 -8.06
C ARG A 135 -14.29 -22.82 -7.79
N GLY A 136 -14.32 -23.24 -6.54
CA GLY A 136 -13.94 -24.58 -6.06
C GLY A 136 -15.14 -25.41 -5.63
N ILE A 137 -16.24 -25.36 -6.40
CA ILE A 137 -17.25 -26.42 -6.43
C ILE A 137 -17.30 -26.96 -7.86
N GLN A 138 -16.28 -27.73 -8.21
CA GLN A 138 -16.35 -29.19 -8.30
C GLN A 138 -14.94 -29.74 -8.53
#